data_AF-A0A923MIV2-F1
#
_entry.id   AF-A0A923MIV2-F1
#
_cell.length_a   1.000
_cell.length_b   1.000
_cell.length_c   1.000
_cell.angle_alpha   90.00
_cell.angle_beta   90.00
_cell.angle_gamma   90.00
#
_symmetry.space_group_name_H-M   'P 1'
#
loop_
_entity.id
_entity.type
_entity.pdbx_description
1 polymer ?
#
loop_
_entity_poly.entity_id
_entity_poly.type
_entity_poly.pdbx_seq_one_letter_code
_entity_poly.pdbx_strand_id
1 'polypeptide(L)'
;MEINVHDDRKIVEIWLSHSEQADAALREQIRPIYQEYNGKKYTVVVFQSGTEDLYEQTHQLLLYNRNRAAELEAKQQAPVME
;
A
#
# COMPACT_ATOMS: atom_id res chain seq x y z
N MET A 1 1.58 -2.43 14.54
CA MET A 1 2.02 -1.06 14.20
C MET A 1 3.53 -1.08 14.05
N GLU A 2 4.02 -0.50 12.97
CA GLU A 2 5.45 -0.31 12.71
C GLU A 2 5.72 1.17 12.46
N ILE A 3 6.87 1.67 12.93
CA ILE A 3 7.27 3.08 12.76
C ILE A 3 8.68 3.11 12.16
N ASN A 4 8.81 3.75 11.00
CA ASN A 4 10.08 3.94 10.32
C ASN A 4 10.41 5.43 10.25
N VAL A 5 11.63 5.80 10.62
CA VAL A 5 12.08 7.20 10.61
C VAL A 5 13.17 7.34 9.55
N HIS A 6 12.89 8.16 8.54
CA HIS A 6 13.78 8.49 7.44
C HIS A 6 14.33 9.90 7.67
N ASP A 7 15.41 9.99 8.45
CA ASP A 7 16.02 11.26 8.86
C ASP A 7 16.58 12.09 7.69
N ASP A 8 17.04 11.42 6.63
CA ASP A 8 17.59 12.01 5.40
C ASP A 8 16.53 12.85 4.66
N ARG A 9 15.28 12.37 4.66
CA ARG A 9 14.13 13.01 3.99
C ARG A 9 13.23 13.76 4.94
N LYS A 10 13.49 13.68 6.24
CA LYS A 10 12.61 14.18 7.30
C LYS A 10 11.21 13.59 7.21
N ILE A 11 11.11 12.27 7.00
CA ILE A 11 9.84 11.55 6.92
C ILE A 11 9.74 10.54 8.07
N VAL A 12 8.57 10.45 8.69
CA VAL A 12 8.22 9.37 9.61
C VAL A 12 7.05 8.61 9.00
N GLU A 13 7.21 7.30 8.83
CA GLU A 13 6.17 6.41 8.32
C GLU A 13 5.60 5.60 9.48
N ILE A 14 4.28 5.62 9.63
CA ILE A 14 3.55 4.82 10.60
C ILE A 14 2.70 3.83 9.82
N TRP A 15 2.93 2.54 10.01
CA TRP A 15 2.19 1.47 9.36
C TRP A 15 1.22 0.84 10.35
N LEU A 16 -0.06 0.88 9.99
CA LEU A 16 -1.17 0.34 10.78
C LEU A 16 -1.81 -0.83 10.04
N SER A 17 -2.02 -1.93 10.74
CA SER A 17 -2.86 -3.02 10.24
C SER A 17 -4.34 -2.58 10.17
N HIS A 18 -5.17 -3.39 9.53
CA HIS A 18 -6.60 -3.11 9.43
C HIS A 18 -7.29 -3.05 10.81
N SER A 19 -6.94 -3.97 11.74
CA SER A 19 -7.50 -3.95 13.10
C SER A 19 -7.04 -2.73 13.89
N GLU A 20 -5.79 -2.30 13.68
CA GLU A 20 -5.19 -1.14 14.35
C GLU A 20 -5.78 0.19 13.85
N GLN A 21 -6.11 0.29 12.56
CA GLN A 21 -6.76 1.48 11.99
C GLN A 21 -8.11 1.79 12.65
N ALA A 22 -8.86 0.75 13.06
CA ALA A 22 -10.17 0.86 13.68
C ALA A 22 -10.10 1.22 15.18
N ASP A 23 -8.92 1.13 15.80
CA ASP A 23 -8.74 1.38 17.23
C ASP A 23 -8.59 2.89 17.52
N ALA A 24 -9.60 3.47 18.16
CA ALA A 24 -9.59 4.87 18.56
C ALA A 24 -8.56 5.18 19.67
N ALA A 25 -8.27 4.23 20.56
CA ALA A 25 -7.25 4.42 21.59
C ALA A 25 -5.85 4.45 20.97
N LEU A 26 -5.61 3.62 19.95
CA LEU A 26 -4.34 3.66 19.21
C LEU A 26 -4.15 5.00 18.50
N ARG A 27 -5.22 5.59 17.94
CA ARG A 27 -5.16 6.92 17.31
C ARG A 27 -4.78 8.04 18.28
N GLU A 28 -5.26 7.98 19.52
CA GLU A 28 -4.83 8.95 20.55
C GLU A 28 -3.39 8.67 21.00
N GLN A 29 -2.94 7.40 21.04
CA GLN A 29 -1.55 7.05 21.37
C GLN A 29 -0.53 7.53 20.34
N ILE A 30 -0.87 7.59 19.05
CA ILE A 30 0.01 8.11 17.99
C ILE A 30 -0.02 9.65 17.88
N ARG A 31 -0.98 10.31 18.55
CA ARG A 31 -1.12 11.78 18.50
C ARG A 31 0.12 12.55 19.00
N PRO A 32 0.79 12.15 20.08
CA PRO A 32 2.03 12.78 20.53
C PRO A 32 3.16 12.66 19.50
N ILE A 33 3.21 11.55 18.74
CA ILE A 33 4.23 11.34 17.68
C ILE A 33 4.07 12.41 16.59
N TYR A 34 2.83 12.70 16.16
CA TYR A 34 2.60 13.80 15.22
C TYR A 34 3.11 15.13 15.76
N GLN A 35 2.89 15.43 17.05
CA GLN A 35 3.29 16.69 17.66
C GLN A 35 4.81 16.83 17.75
N GLU A 36 5.49 15.77 18.20
CA GLU A 36 6.94 15.75 18.33
C GLU A 36 7.63 15.96 16.98
N TYR A 37 7.23 15.19 15.97
CA TYR A 37 7.87 15.22 14.65
C TYR A 37 7.49 16.46 13.82
N ASN A 38 6.26 16.96 13.97
CA ASN A 38 5.88 18.26 13.39
C ASN A 38 6.73 19.40 13.96
N GLY A 39 7.00 19.39 15.29
CA GLY A 39 7.90 20.36 15.92
C GLY A 39 9.34 20.30 15.38
N LYS A 40 9.79 19.11 14.97
CA LYS A 40 11.10 18.87 14.34
C LYS A 40 11.11 19.11 12.82
N LYS A 41 9.99 19.56 12.23
CA LYS A 41 9.78 19.75 10.77
C LYS A 41 9.87 18.46 9.94
N TYR A 42 9.46 17.34 10.51
CA TYR A 42 9.31 16.09 9.79
C TYR A 42 7.88 15.97 9.23
N THR A 43 7.75 15.34 8.08
CA THR A 43 6.47 14.91 7.52
C THR A 43 6.12 13.54 8.09
N VAL A 44 4.98 13.43 8.78
CA VAL A 44 4.48 12.13 9.25
C VAL A 44 3.47 11.60 8.25
N VAL A 45 3.69 10.37 7.78
CA VAL A 45 2.85 9.65 6.82
C VAL A 45 2.30 8.40 7.51
N VAL A 46 1.01 8.14 7.34
CA VAL A 46 0.35 6.98 7.93
C VAL A 46 -0.13 6.07 6.81
N PHE A 47 0.43 4.87 6.74
CA PHE A 47 -0.02 3.81 5.86
C PHE A 47 -1.00 2.92 6.60
N GLN A 48 -2.13 2.64 5.98
CA GLN A 48 -3.20 1.82 6.55
C GLN A 48 -3.42 0.62 5.64
N SER A 49 -3.33 -0.58 6.21
CA SER A 49 -3.61 -1.81 5.47
C SER A 49 -5.07 -1.82 5.01
N GLY A 50 -5.28 -2.24 3.75
CA GLY A 50 -6.62 -2.47 3.21
C GLY A 50 -7.33 -3.66 3.84
N THR A 51 -8.57 -3.88 3.43
CA THR A 51 -9.45 -4.95 3.93
C THR A 51 -9.33 -6.26 3.16
N GLU A 52 -8.72 -6.22 1.98
CA GLU A 52 -8.69 -7.36 1.07
C GLU A 52 -7.54 -8.31 1.38
N ASP A 53 -7.76 -9.60 1.13
CA ASP A 53 -6.74 -10.62 1.31
C ASP A 53 -5.64 -10.46 0.26
N LEU A 54 -4.41 -10.23 0.74
CA LEU A 54 -3.29 -9.93 -0.13
C LEU A 54 -2.94 -11.11 -1.06
N TYR A 55 -3.07 -12.34 -0.57
CA TYR A 55 -2.76 -13.53 -1.35
C TYR A 55 -3.75 -13.69 -2.50
N GLU A 56 -5.05 -13.64 -2.20
CA GLU A 56 -6.11 -13.79 -3.18
C GLU A 56 -6.04 -12.67 -4.23
N GLN A 57 -5.89 -11.41 -3.81
CA GLN A 57 -5.79 -10.28 -4.74
C GLN A 57 -4.59 -10.41 -5.68
N THR A 58 -3.43 -10.78 -5.14
CA THR A 58 -2.22 -10.98 -5.94
C THR A 58 -2.39 -12.16 -6.90
N HIS A 59 -2.96 -13.26 -6.43
CA HIS A 59 -3.23 -14.45 -7.24
C HIS A 59 -4.16 -14.12 -8.42
N GLN A 60 -5.26 -13.42 -8.19
CA GLN A 60 -6.20 -13.00 -9.24
C GLN A 60 -5.55 -12.06 -10.25
N LEU A 61 -4.74 -11.10 -9.79
CA LEU A 61 -4.02 -10.18 -10.67
C LEU A 61 -3.03 -10.93 -11.58
N LEU A 62 -2.31 -11.90 -11.05
CA LEU A 62 -1.37 -12.71 -11.83
C LEU A 62 -2.08 -13.54 -12.89
N LEU A 63 -3.20 -14.18 -12.54
CA LEU A 63 -4.02 -14.93 -13.49
C LEU A 63 -4.56 -14.02 -14.60
N TYR A 64 -5.11 -12.86 -14.23
CA TYR A 64 -5.59 -11.86 -15.19
C TYR A 64 -4.49 -11.44 -16.16
N ASN A 65 -3.31 -11.06 -15.65
CA ASN A 65 -2.18 -10.61 -16.48
C ASN A 65 -1.69 -11.71 -17.42
N ARG A 66 -1.61 -12.95 -16.94
CA ARG A 66 -1.22 -14.11 -17.76
C ARG A 66 -2.22 -14.34 -18.89
N ASN A 67 -3.51 -14.36 -18.59
CA ASN A 67 -4.55 -14.56 -19.60
C ASN A 67 -4.55 -13.41 -20.62
N ARG A 68 -4.43 -12.17 -20.13
CA ARG A 68 -4.35 -10.99 -20.99
C ARG A 68 -3.15 -11.01 -21.91
N ALA A 69 -1.99 -11.45 -21.44
CA ALA A 69 -0.80 -11.60 -22.27
C ALA A 69 -1.04 -12.62 -23.39
N ALA A 70 -1.59 -13.79 -23.07
CA ALA A 70 -1.92 -14.82 -24.06
C ALA A 70 -2.95 -14.34 -25.09
N GLU A 71 -3.98 -13.59 -24.67
CA GLU A 71 -4.95 -12.97 -25.59
C GLU A 71 -4.29 -12.00 -26.57
N LEU A 72 -3.37 -11.17 -26.08
CA LEU A 72 -2.67 -10.20 -26.90
C LEU A 72 -1.74 -10.89 -27.90
N GLU A 73 -1.02 -11.92 -27.48
CA GLU A 73 -0.17 -12.74 -28.36
C GLU A 73 -1.00 -13.42 -29.46
N ALA A 74 -2.14 -14.03 -29.10
CA ALA A 74 -3.04 -14.66 -30.07
C ALA A 74 -3.58 -13.65 -31.10
N LYS A 75 -3.91 -12.42 -30.66
CA LYS A 75 -4.37 -11.35 -31.55
C LYS A 75 -3.27 -10.84 -32.49
N GLN A 76 -2.02 -10.82 -32.04
CA GLN A 76 -0.88 -10.45 -32.89
C GLN A 76 -0.57 -11.51 -33.95
N GLN A 77 -0.86 -12.78 -33.65
CA GLN A 77 -0.65 -13.90 -34.56
C GLN A 77 -1.83 -14.17 -35.50
N ALA A 78 -2.99 -13.53 -35.26
CA ALA A 78 -4.14 -13.65 -36.14
C ALA A 78 -3.84 -12.95 -37.48
N PRO A 79 -3.95 -13.66 -38.63
CA PRO A 79 -3.71 -13.05 -39.92
C PRO A 79 -4.76 -11.96 -40.18
N VAL A 80 -4.31 -10.79 -40.66
CA VAL A 80 -5.23 -9.78 -41.20
C VAL A 80 -5.83 -10.40 -42.47
N MET A 81 -7.10 -10.79 -42.40
CA MET A 81 -7.83 -11.19 -43.60
C MET A 81 -8.12 -9.91 -44.40
N GLU A 82 -7.37 -9.70 -45.47
CA GLU A 82 -7.68 -8.76 -46.56
C GLU A 82 -8.86 -9.28 -47.41
#